data_AF-A0A7R7BUR8-F1
#
_entry.id   AF-A0A7R7BUR8-F1
#
_cell.length_a   1.000
_cell.length_b   1.000
_cell.length_c   1.000
_cell.angle_alpha   90.00
_cell.angle_beta   90.00
_cell.angle_gamma   90.00
#
_symmetry.space_group_name_H-M   'P 1'
#
loop_
_entity.id
_entity.type
_entity.pdbx_description
1 polymer ?
#
loop_
_entity_poly.entity_id
_entity_poly.type
_entity_poly.pdbx_seq_one_letter_code
_entity_poly.pdbx_strand_id
1 'polypeptide(L)'
;MVGRTQLRNGSRFLYEYDLNFPWEHEVRLEQRRPVKPGAHYPACTGGDGNCPPEDCGGPEAWMWQRDEALGPDLHEDLATALQFITEIGDTRSLAVLDDPDRAWELQELLFRIKGRATLVWGDDCQASSYFISTIS
;
A
#
# COMPACT_ATOMS: atom_id res chain seq x y z
N MET A 1 23.39 0.39 15.93
CA MET A 1 24.70 1.08 15.87
C MET A 1 25.38 0.79 14.53
N VAL A 2 25.09 1.55 13.47
CA VAL A 2 25.74 1.39 12.15
C VAL A 2 26.96 2.31 11.98
N GLY A 3 27.09 3.39 12.76
CA GLY A 3 28.19 4.37 12.62
C GLY A 3 29.62 3.83 12.86
N ARG A 4 29.76 2.63 13.43
CA ARG A 4 31.07 1.99 13.69
C ARG A 4 31.53 1.03 12.59
N THR A 5 30.70 0.76 11.59
CA THR A 5 31.03 -0.18 10.51
C THR A 5 31.76 0.56 9.39
N GLN A 6 32.87 -0.01 8.89
CA GLN A 6 33.65 0.57 7.78
C GLN A 6 33.03 0.24 6.41
N LEU A 7 31.72 0.38 6.27
CA LEU A 7 31.00 0.11 5.03
C LEU A 7 31.38 1.14 3.97
N ARG A 8 31.65 0.66 2.76
CA ARG A 8 31.98 1.50 1.61
C ARG A 8 30.69 1.94 0.93
N ASN A 9 30.73 3.05 0.21
CA ASN A 9 29.61 3.40 -0.69
C ASN A 9 29.40 2.24 -1.68
N GLY A 10 28.14 1.91 -1.94
CA GLY A 10 27.73 0.77 -2.75
C GLY A 10 27.64 -0.56 -1.99
N SER A 11 27.96 -0.63 -0.69
CA SER A 11 27.69 -1.82 0.13
C SER A 11 26.18 -2.12 0.15
N ARG A 12 25.84 -3.41 0.05
CA ARG A 12 24.47 -3.93 0.05
C ARG A 12 24.30 -4.99 1.13
N PHE A 13 23.12 -5.03 1.74
CA PHE A 13 22.73 -6.00 2.75
C PHE A 13 21.29 -6.44 2.47
N LEU A 14 20.97 -7.66 2.85
CA LEU A 14 19.59 -8.12 2.87
C LEU A 14 19.07 -7.97 4.31
N TYR A 15 17.91 -7.36 4.44
CA TYR A 15 17.15 -7.34 5.68
C TYR A 15 15.89 -8.17 5.47
N GLU A 16 15.81 -9.29 6.18
CA GLU A 16 14.63 -10.14 6.19
C GLU A 16 13.78 -9.81 7.43
N TYR A 17 12.49 -9.66 7.23
CA TYR A 17 11.51 -9.41 8.29
C TYR A 17 10.29 -10.32 8.11
N ASP A 18 9.57 -10.58 9.22
CA ASP A 18 8.50 -11.58 9.34
C ASP A 18 9.00 -13.03 9.15
N LEU A 19 9.06 -13.78 10.24
CA LEU A 19 9.55 -15.17 10.23
C LEU A 19 8.55 -16.17 9.65
N ASN A 20 7.28 -15.80 9.50
CA ASN A 20 6.25 -16.65 8.93
C ASN A 20 6.15 -16.44 7.41
N PHE A 21 6.28 -15.19 6.97
CA PHE A 21 6.23 -14.80 5.56
C PHE A 21 7.40 -13.87 5.23
N PRO A 22 8.60 -14.40 4.94
CA PRO A 22 9.82 -13.60 4.85
C PRO A 22 9.72 -12.51 3.78
N TRP A 23 9.79 -11.27 4.24
CA TRP A 23 9.96 -10.08 3.43
C TRP A 23 11.44 -9.75 3.32
N GLU A 24 11.95 -9.69 2.10
CA GLU A 24 13.34 -9.36 1.83
C GLU A 24 13.49 -7.91 1.35
N HIS A 25 14.32 -7.13 2.04
CA HIS A 25 14.65 -5.75 1.68
C HIS A 25 16.14 -5.62 1.37
N GLU A 26 16.50 -5.11 0.17
CA GLU A 26 17.88 -4.70 -0.10
C GLU A 26 18.17 -3.34 0.55
N VAL A 27 19.08 -3.33 1.51
CA VAL A 27 19.61 -2.13 2.15
C VAL A 27 20.91 -1.73 1.46
N ARG A 28 20.93 -0.56 0.80
CA ARG A 28 22.12 -0.05 0.11
C ARG A 28 22.66 1.23 0.77
N LEU A 29 23.96 1.25 1.06
CA LEU A 29 24.65 2.47 1.44
C LEU A 29 25.04 3.26 0.19
N GLU A 30 24.24 4.24 -0.21
CA GLU A 30 24.51 5.05 -1.40
C GLU A 30 25.64 6.06 -1.18
N GLN A 31 25.55 6.81 -0.09
CA GLN A 31 26.49 7.88 0.21
C GLN A 31 26.57 8.13 1.72
N ARG A 32 27.79 8.27 2.25
CA ARG A 32 28.02 8.85 3.59
C ARG A 32 28.12 10.36 3.49
N ARG A 33 27.38 11.07 4.34
CA ARG A 33 27.43 12.54 4.47
C ARG A 33 27.81 12.92 5.90
N PRO A 34 28.45 14.06 6.12
CA PRO A 34 28.64 14.59 7.46
C PRO A 34 27.29 14.79 8.15
N VAL A 35 27.25 14.53 9.46
CA VAL A 35 26.06 14.80 10.30
C VAL A 35 25.74 16.29 10.20
N LYS A 36 24.48 16.63 9.91
CA LYS A 36 24.03 18.02 9.86
C LYS A 36 23.65 18.48 11.28
N PRO A 37 24.30 19.51 11.84
CA PRO A 37 23.93 20.04 13.15
C PRO A 37 22.47 20.50 13.17
N GLY A 38 21.73 20.12 14.22
CA GLY A 38 20.33 20.49 14.41
C GLY A 38 19.32 19.71 13.55
N ALA A 39 19.75 18.73 12.74
CA ALA A 39 18.83 17.83 12.05
C ALA A 39 18.36 16.69 12.95
N HIS A 40 17.11 16.26 12.76
CA HIS A 40 16.55 15.05 13.36
C HIS A 40 16.70 13.87 12.39
N TYR A 41 17.14 12.73 12.90
CA TYR A 41 17.38 11.50 12.15
C TYR A 41 16.65 10.33 12.79
N PRO A 42 16.24 9.30 12.01
CA PRO A 42 16.33 9.19 10.55
C PRO A 42 15.39 10.16 9.82
N ALA A 43 15.68 10.46 8.56
CA ALA A 43 14.84 11.29 7.70
C ALA A 43 14.59 10.57 6.37
N CYS A 44 13.32 10.42 5.99
CA CYS A 44 12.97 9.92 4.67
C CYS A 44 13.15 11.03 3.65
N THR A 45 14.00 10.83 2.65
CA THR A 45 14.25 11.81 1.59
C THR A 45 13.58 11.45 0.25
N GLY A 46 12.92 10.30 0.20
CA GLY A 46 12.18 9.81 -0.95
C GLY A 46 11.80 8.34 -0.82
N GLY A 47 10.91 7.90 -1.69
CA GLY A 47 10.44 6.53 -1.87
C GLY A 47 9.39 6.47 -2.98
N ASP A 48 9.05 5.27 -3.43
CA ASP A 48 8.05 5.03 -4.47
C ASP A 48 7.29 3.74 -4.18
N GLY A 49 6.05 3.66 -4.66
CA GLY A 49 5.14 2.54 -4.48
C GLY A 49 4.45 2.46 -3.11
N ASN A 50 3.39 1.65 -3.07
CA ASN A 50 2.63 1.39 -1.84
C ASN A 50 3.38 0.42 -0.93
N CYS A 51 3.36 0.72 0.35
CA CYS A 51 3.80 -0.23 1.36
C CYS A 51 2.77 -1.37 1.46
N PRO A 52 3.20 -2.64 1.44
CA PRO A 52 2.30 -3.74 1.77
C PRO A 52 1.78 -3.55 3.20
N PRO A 53 0.48 -3.79 3.45
CA PRO A 53 -0.07 -3.85 4.80
C PRO A 53 0.64 -4.91 5.64
N GLU A 54 0.67 -4.70 6.96
CA GLU A 54 1.03 -5.76 7.90
C GLU A 54 0.11 -6.97 7.70
N ASP A 55 0.64 -8.17 7.91
CA ASP A 55 -0.09 -9.44 7.81
C ASP A 55 -0.79 -9.71 6.45
N CYS A 56 -0.34 -9.10 5.35
CA CYS A 56 -0.94 -9.32 4.02
C CYS A 56 -0.58 -10.68 3.35
N GLY A 57 0.06 -11.60 4.10
CA GLY A 57 0.38 -12.96 3.64
C GLY A 57 1.70 -13.10 2.88
N GLY A 58 2.57 -12.09 2.95
CA GLY A 58 3.90 -12.11 2.33
C GLY A 58 3.97 -11.49 0.92
N PRO A 59 5.18 -11.45 0.34
CA PRO A 59 5.43 -10.79 -0.94
C PRO A 59 4.58 -11.35 -2.10
N GLU A 60 4.43 -12.67 -2.19
CA GLU A 60 3.67 -13.32 -3.26
C GLU A 60 2.17 -12.99 -3.17
N ALA A 61 1.60 -13.09 -1.96
CA ALA A 61 0.19 -12.77 -1.73
C ALA A 61 -0.11 -11.30 -2.01
N TRP A 62 0.81 -10.39 -1.64
CA TRP A 62 0.70 -8.97 -1.95
C TRP A 62 0.73 -8.70 -3.45
N MET A 63 1.66 -9.30 -4.19
CA MET A 63 1.74 -9.15 -5.64
C MET A 63 0.47 -9.68 -6.32
N TRP A 64 0.00 -10.86 -5.91
CA TRP A 64 -1.25 -11.44 -6.40
C TRP A 64 -2.44 -10.50 -6.17
N GLN A 65 -2.60 -9.98 -4.95
CA GLN A 65 -3.68 -9.04 -4.63
C GLN A 65 -3.63 -7.77 -5.48
N ARG A 66 -2.43 -7.26 -5.80
CA ARG A 66 -2.27 -6.09 -6.67
C ARG A 66 -2.62 -6.38 -8.12
N ASP A 67 -2.24 -7.54 -8.63
CA ASP A 67 -2.59 -7.97 -9.99
C ASP A 67 -4.10 -8.16 -10.12
N GLU A 68 -4.74 -8.77 -9.11
CA GLU A 68 -6.18 -8.98 -9.05
C GLU A 68 -6.99 -7.71 -8.71
N ALA A 69 -6.36 -6.67 -8.16
CA ALA A 69 -7.06 -5.44 -7.77
C ALA A 69 -7.77 -4.78 -8.95
N LEU A 70 -7.24 -4.92 -10.17
CA LEU A 70 -7.87 -4.45 -11.41
C LEU A 70 -8.33 -5.61 -12.32
N GLY A 71 -8.44 -6.81 -11.75
CA GLY A 71 -8.82 -8.04 -12.41
C GLY A 71 -10.33 -8.16 -12.71
N PRO A 72 -10.80 -9.34 -13.13
CA PRO A 72 -12.19 -9.57 -13.55
C PRO A 72 -13.23 -9.17 -12.50
N ASP A 73 -12.96 -9.39 -11.22
CA ASP A 73 -13.89 -9.08 -10.13
C ASP A 73 -14.20 -7.57 -10.03
N LEU A 74 -13.30 -6.70 -10.49
CA LEU A 74 -13.59 -5.26 -10.57
C LEU A 74 -14.73 -4.98 -11.56
N HIS A 75 -14.85 -5.76 -12.63
CA HIS A 75 -15.94 -5.60 -13.59
C HIS A 75 -17.32 -5.85 -12.94
N GLU A 76 -17.42 -6.88 -12.10
CA GLU A 76 -18.65 -7.19 -11.37
C GLU A 76 -19.00 -6.11 -10.35
N ASP A 77 -18.00 -5.59 -9.64
CA ASP A 77 -18.19 -4.50 -8.70
C ASP A 77 -18.60 -3.20 -9.41
N LEU A 78 -18.03 -2.90 -10.58
CA LEU A 78 -18.45 -1.76 -11.40
C LEU A 78 -19.89 -1.93 -11.92
N ALA A 79 -20.27 -3.14 -12.34
CA ALA A 79 -21.63 -3.43 -12.77
C ALA A 79 -22.64 -3.22 -11.62
N THR A 80 -22.32 -3.71 -10.43
CA THR A 80 -23.13 -3.52 -9.21
C THR A 80 -23.22 -2.03 -8.85
N ALA A 81 -22.10 -1.29 -8.89
CA ALA A 81 -22.10 0.15 -8.63
C ALA A 81 -23.01 0.91 -9.60
N LEU A 82 -22.94 0.58 -10.89
CA LEU A 82 -23.79 1.18 -11.92
C LEU A 82 -25.26 0.86 -11.71
N GLN A 83 -25.61 -0.33 -11.23
CA GLN A 83 -26.99 -0.69 -10.90
C GLN A 83 -27.55 0.23 -9.80
N PHE A 84 -26.82 0.42 -8.69
CA PHE A 84 -27.24 1.33 -7.62
C PHE A 84 -27.32 2.78 -8.12
N ILE A 85 -26.33 3.25 -8.87
CA ILE A 85 -26.32 4.62 -9.41
C ILE A 85 -27.52 4.85 -10.33
N THR A 86 -27.83 3.88 -11.19
CA THR A 86 -28.94 3.97 -12.14
C THR A 86 -30.27 3.98 -11.39
N GLU A 87 -30.49 3.08 -10.45
CA GLU A 87 -31.73 3.03 -9.67
C GLU A 87 -31.97 4.31 -8.85
N ILE A 88 -30.92 4.82 -8.19
CA ILE A 88 -30.98 6.09 -7.46
C ILE A 88 -31.22 7.26 -8.42
N GLY A 89 -30.59 7.26 -9.59
CA GLY A 89 -30.75 8.29 -10.61
C GLY A 89 -32.16 8.33 -11.20
N ASP A 90 -32.71 7.16 -11.52
CA ASP A 90 -34.04 6.98 -12.12
C ASP A 90 -35.16 7.33 -11.14
N THR A 91 -35.04 6.87 -9.89
CA THR A 91 -36.02 7.14 -8.83
C THR A 91 -35.82 8.51 -8.18
N ARG A 92 -34.63 9.10 -8.34
CA ARG A 92 -34.16 10.28 -7.61
C ARG A 92 -34.28 10.14 -6.09
N SER A 93 -34.09 8.91 -5.60
CA SER A 93 -34.33 8.54 -4.21
C SER A 93 -33.27 7.55 -3.73
N LEU A 94 -32.96 7.61 -2.43
CA LEU A 94 -32.12 6.63 -1.75
C LEU A 94 -32.94 5.51 -1.10
N ALA A 95 -34.25 5.42 -1.37
CA ALA A 95 -35.14 4.41 -0.77
C ALA A 95 -34.73 2.95 -1.10
N VAL A 96 -33.94 2.72 -2.15
CA VAL A 96 -33.28 1.43 -2.39
C VAL A 96 -32.46 0.96 -1.19
N LEU A 97 -31.93 1.89 -0.38
CA LEU A 97 -31.14 1.60 0.81
C LEU A 97 -32.00 1.40 2.08
N ASP A 98 -33.31 1.57 2.00
CA ASP A 98 -34.22 1.23 3.11
C ASP A 98 -34.37 -0.30 3.24
N ASP A 99 -34.11 -1.04 2.16
CA ASP A 99 -33.97 -2.49 2.19
C ASP A 99 -32.61 -2.86 2.82
N PRO A 100 -32.59 -3.57 3.96
CA PRO A 100 -31.36 -3.93 4.64
C PRO A 100 -30.43 -4.81 3.80
N ASP A 101 -30.96 -5.66 2.92
CA ASP A 101 -30.14 -6.53 2.07
C ASP A 101 -29.41 -5.71 0.99
N ARG A 102 -30.10 -4.72 0.42
CA ARG A 102 -29.53 -3.77 -0.55
C ARG A 102 -28.52 -2.83 0.09
N ALA A 103 -28.81 -2.35 1.31
CA ALA A 103 -27.87 -1.54 2.07
C ALA A 103 -26.58 -2.32 2.37
N TRP A 104 -26.71 -3.58 2.78
CA TRP A 104 -25.58 -4.48 3.01
C TRP A 104 -24.78 -4.74 1.73
N GLU A 105 -25.44 -5.01 0.61
CA GLU A 105 -24.79 -5.22 -0.68
C GLU A 105 -23.94 -4.01 -1.10
N LEU A 106 -24.48 -2.78 -0.95
CA LEU A 106 -23.72 -1.56 -1.22
C LEU A 106 -22.55 -1.38 -0.26
N GLN A 107 -22.73 -1.70 1.03
CA GLN A 107 -21.65 -1.63 2.02
C GLN A 107 -20.49 -2.57 1.69
N GLU A 108 -20.80 -3.82 1.34
CA GLU A 108 -19.83 -4.82 0.91
C GLU A 108 -19.11 -4.38 -0.38
N LEU A 109 -19.85 -3.88 -1.36
CA LEU A 109 -19.27 -3.30 -2.57
C LEU A 109 -18.30 -2.15 -2.25
N LEU A 110 -18.70 -1.22 -1.39
CA LEU A 110 -17.86 -0.10 -0.99
C LEU A 110 -16.62 -0.57 -0.23
N PHE A 111 -16.74 -1.61 0.59
CA PHE A 111 -15.60 -2.23 1.27
C PHE A 111 -14.60 -2.79 0.26
N ARG A 112 -15.06 -3.57 -0.72
CA ARG A 112 -14.20 -4.13 -1.77
C ARG A 112 -13.57 -3.07 -2.67
N ILE A 113 -14.31 -2.03 -3.06
CA ILE A 113 -13.79 -0.91 -3.87
C ILE A 113 -12.71 -0.14 -3.08
N LYS A 114 -12.94 0.14 -1.79
CA LYS A 114 -11.94 0.79 -0.93
C LYS A 114 -10.70 -0.08 -0.75
N GLY A 115 -10.86 -1.39 -0.57
CA GLY A 115 -9.75 -2.34 -0.50
C GLY A 115 -8.90 -2.36 -1.76
N ARG A 116 -9.51 -2.24 -2.95
CA ARG A 116 -8.75 -2.07 -4.20
C ARG A 116 -8.01 -0.75 -4.27
N ALA A 117 -8.61 0.33 -3.77
CA ALA A 117 -7.98 1.63 -3.79
C ALA A 117 -6.65 1.62 -3.02
N THR A 118 -6.55 0.93 -1.88
CA THR A 118 -5.30 0.82 -1.12
C THR A 118 -4.23 -0.03 -1.81
N LEU A 119 -4.63 -0.94 -2.71
CA LEU A 119 -3.73 -1.77 -3.52
C LEU A 119 -3.17 -1.03 -4.74
N VAL A 120 -3.95 -0.09 -5.29
CA VAL A 120 -3.68 0.59 -6.56
C VAL A 120 -3.15 2.02 -6.37
N TRP A 121 -3.73 2.78 -5.45
CA TRP A 121 -3.37 4.15 -5.16
C TRP A 121 -2.73 4.22 -3.78
N GLY A 122 -1.52 4.78 -3.71
CA GLY A 122 -0.91 5.12 -2.44
C GLY A 122 -1.54 6.38 -1.92
N ASP A 123 -1.97 6.39 -0.66
CA ASP A 123 -2.12 7.66 0.03
C ASP A 123 -0.73 8.31 0.04
N ASP A 124 -0.62 9.47 -0.61
CA ASP A 124 0.60 10.24 -0.97
C ASP A 124 1.58 10.59 0.19
N CYS A 125 1.47 9.95 1.35
CA CYS A 125 2.28 10.22 2.53
C CYS A 125 2.86 8.99 3.23
N GLN A 126 2.77 7.78 2.67
CA GLN A 126 3.49 6.60 3.20
C GLN A 126 4.41 5.95 2.17
N ALA A 127 5.26 6.76 1.55
CA ALA A 127 6.54 6.28 1.03
C ALA A 127 7.44 5.89 2.22
N SER A 128 7.17 4.74 2.85
CA SER A 128 8.10 4.11 3.79
C SER A 128 8.79 2.94 3.12
N SER A 129 9.93 3.25 2.53
CA SER A 129 11.14 2.43 2.70
C SER A 129 11.21 1.10 1.92
N TYR A 130 11.19 1.16 0.59
CA TYR A 130 11.89 0.16 -0.24
C TYR A 130 13.05 0.74 -1.05
N PHE A 131 13.46 1.97 -0.71
CA PHE A 131 14.77 2.52 -1.01
C PHE A 131 15.22 3.28 0.24
N ILE A 132 16.19 2.74 0.97
CA ILE A 132 16.74 3.42 2.15
C ILE A 132 17.52 4.64 1.64
N SER A 133 16.84 5.78 1.65
CA SER A 133 17.44 7.05 1.30
C SER A 133 18.20 7.61 2.52
N THR A 134 19.51 7.68 2.37
CA THR A 134 20.50 8.35 3.23
C THR A 134 20.44 8.06 4.73
N ILE A 135 21.22 7.08 5.19
CA ILE A 135 21.78 7.12 6.55
C ILE A 135 23.00 8.04 6.51
N SER A 136 22.86 9.28 6.97
CA SER A 136 23.99 10.15 7.32
C SER A 136 24.48 9.87 8.72
#